data_AF-U6DH42-F1
#
_entry.id   AF-U6DH42-F1
#
_cell.length_a   1.000
_cell.length_b   1.000
_cell.length_c   1.000
_cell.angle_alpha   90.00
_cell.angle_beta   90.00
_cell.angle_gamma   90.00
#
_symmetry.space_group_name_H-M   'P 1'
#
loop_
_entity.id
_entity.type
_entity.pdbx_description
1 polymer ?
#
loop_
_entity_poly.entity_id
_entity_poly.type
_entity_poly.pdbx_seq_one_letter_code
_entity_poly.pdbx_strand_id
1 'polypeptide(L)'
;PHSCLLLLSCSLPGSLGASMAEPASTNPAHAHFESFLQAQLCQDVLSSFRGLCEALGVEPGGGLPQYHKIKAQLNYWSAKSLWAKLDKRAGQPVYQQGRACPNTKCLVVGAGPCGLRAAVELALLGARVVLVEKRTKFSRHNVLHLWPFTIHDLRALGAKKFYGRFCTGTLDHISIRQLQLLLLKVVLLLGVEIHWGVTFTGLQPPPKKGSGWRAQLQPNPPAQLANYEFDVLISAAGGKFVPEGFTVREMRGKLAIGITVNFVNGRTVEETQVPEISGVARIYNQSFFQSLLKATGIDLENIVYYKDDTHYFVMTAKKQCLLRLGVLRQDWPEIDRLLGSANVVPEALQSFVRAAADFATHGKLGKLEFARDAHGRPDISAFDFTSMMRAESAARVQEKHGARLLLGLVG
;
A
#
# COMPACT_ATOMS: atom_id res chain seq x y z
N PRO A 1 19.98 78.71 -22.76
CA PRO A 1 21.39 78.30 -22.68
C PRO A 1 21.49 76.83 -22.20
N HIS A 2 21.04 75.87 -23.01
CA HIS A 2 21.81 75.12 -24.01
C HIS A 2 22.97 74.28 -23.45
N SER A 3 22.76 72.96 -23.39
CA SER A 3 23.55 71.88 -24.05
C SER A 3 23.12 70.55 -23.40
N CYS A 4 22.29 69.69 -24.01
CA CYS A 4 22.44 68.90 -25.25
C CYS A 4 23.58 67.86 -25.16
N LEU A 5 23.23 66.58 -24.96
CA LEU A 5 24.01 65.44 -25.45
C LEU A 5 23.15 64.15 -25.49
N LEU A 6 22.57 63.95 -26.67
CA LEU A 6 22.48 62.71 -27.46
C LEU A 6 21.88 61.44 -26.82
N LEU A 7 20.59 61.26 -27.15
CA LEU A 7 19.97 59.97 -27.43
C LEU A 7 20.49 59.43 -28.78
N LEU A 8 20.90 58.17 -28.82
CA LEU A 8 21.01 57.38 -30.04
C LEU A 8 20.35 56.02 -29.81
N SER A 9 19.25 55.86 -30.53
CA SER A 9 18.42 54.68 -30.72
C SER A 9 19.17 53.54 -31.41
N CYS A 10 18.87 52.29 -31.03
CA CYS A 10 18.85 51.18 -31.98
C CYS A 10 17.64 50.28 -31.71
N SER A 11 16.85 50.15 -32.77
CA SER A 11 15.53 49.56 -32.88
C SER A 11 15.61 48.03 -32.91
N LEU A 12 14.70 47.36 -32.20
CA LEU A 12 14.40 45.94 -32.38
C LEU A 12 13.31 45.78 -33.45
N PRO A 13 13.51 45.00 -34.53
CA PRO A 13 12.42 44.45 -35.31
C PRO A 13 12.05 43.07 -34.77
N GLY A 14 10.74 42.84 -34.63
CA GLY A 14 10.19 41.56 -34.22
C GLY A 14 9.94 40.57 -35.35
N SER A 15 9.60 39.37 -34.88
CA SER A 15 8.75 38.33 -35.49
C SER A 15 9.40 37.21 -36.33
N LEU A 16 8.97 36.00 -35.96
CA LEU A 16 8.74 34.80 -36.77
C LEU A 16 9.96 33.99 -37.22
N GLY A 17 10.23 32.95 -36.41
CA GLY A 17 10.99 31.78 -36.78
C GLY A 17 10.61 30.62 -35.87
N ALA A 18 9.46 30.01 -36.12
CA ALA A 18 9.15 28.69 -35.58
C ALA A 18 10.19 27.70 -36.14
N SER A 19 11.19 27.36 -35.34
CA SER A 19 12.05 26.20 -35.58
C SER A 19 11.55 25.09 -34.68
N MET A 20 10.93 24.09 -35.29
CA MET A 20 10.43 22.87 -34.67
C MET A 20 11.53 22.28 -33.78
N ALA A 21 11.28 22.20 -32.47
CA ALA A 21 12.08 21.36 -31.60
C ALA A 21 11.95 19.92 -32.13
N GLU A 22 13.05 19.39 -32.66
CA GLU A 22 13.19 17.97 -32.91
C GLU A 22 12.75 17.21 -31.64
N PRO A 23 11.95 16.14 -31.73
CA PRO A 23 11.64 15.35 -30.56
C PRO A 23 12.96 14.77 -30.06
N ALA A 24 13.44 15.27 -28.92
CA ALA A 24 14.67 14.81 -28.29
C ALA A 24 14.68 13.28 -28.32
N SER A 25 15.67 12.69 -29.00
CA SER A 25 15.82 11.24 -29.12
C SER A 25 15.86 10.65 -27.71
N THR A 26 14.72 10.20 -27.23
CA THR A 26 14.50 9.88 -25.84
C THR A 26 14.89 8.42 -25.71
N ASN A 27 16.02 8.14 -25.05
CA ASN A 27 16.44 6.78 -24.77
C ASN A 27 15.22 5.97 -24.27
N PRO A 28 14.77 4.94 -25.01
CA PRO A 28 13.54 4.23 -24.69
C PRO A 28 13.53 3.68 -23.25
N ALA A 29 14.69 3.25 -22.74
CA ALA A 29 14.83 2.78 -21.37
C ALA A 29 14.59 3.91 -20.34
N HIS A 30 15.01 5.15 -20.63
CA HIS A 30 14.71 6.29 -19.77
C HIS A 30 13.21 6.58 -19.75
N ALA A 31 12.54 6.54 -20.91
CA ALA A 31 11.09 6.78 -20.99
C ALA A 31 10.29 5.71 -20.23
N HIS A 32 10.67 4.43 -20.37
CA HIS A 32 10.05 3.35 -19.60
C HIS A 32 10.31 3.48 -18.10
N PHE A 33 11.53 3.87 -17.69
CA PHE A 33 11.84 4.07 -16.27
C PHE A 33 11.05 5.23 -15.67
N GLU A 34 10.92 6.38 -16.36
CA GLU A 34 10.08 7.48 -15.89
C GLU A 34 8.59 7.07 -15.81
N SER A 35 8.09 6.34 -16.81
CA SER A 35 6.72 5.80 -16.79
C SER A 35 6.51 4.87 -15.59
N PHE A 36 7.48 4.00 -15.31
CA PHE A 36 7.47 3.11 -14.15
C PHE A 36 7.48 3.88 -12.82
N LEU A 37 8.30 4.92 -12.70
CA LEU A 37 8.34 5.78 -11.52
C LEU A 37 7.01 6.49 -11.29
N GLN A 38 6.36 6.97 -12.34
CA GLN A 38 5.15 7.78 -12.26
C GLN A 38 3.86 6.94 -12.18
N ALA A 39 3.89 5.69 -12.66
CA ALA A 39 2.73 4.80 -12.71
C ALA A 39 1.96 4.75 -11.38
N GLN A 40 0.63 4.97 -11.47
CA GLN A 40 -0.29 5.05 -10.33
C GLN A 40 -1.26 3.86 -10.26
N LEU A 41 -1.22 2.94 -11.23
CA LEU A 41 -2.00 1.71 -11.22
C LEU A 41 -1.06 0.50 -11.23
N CYS A 42 -1.49 -0.60 -10.59
CA CYS A 42 -0.69 -1.81 -10.50
C CYS A 42 -0.32 -2.34 -11.90
N GLN A 43 -1.27 -2.36 -12.83
CA GLN A 43 -1.03 -2.86 -14.19
C GLN A 43 -0.05 -1.97 -14.96
N ASP A 44 -0.13 -0.65 -14.80
CA ASP A 44 0.80 0.29 -15.43
C ASP A 44 2.22 0.12 -14.89
N VAL A 45 2.38 -0.13 -13.58
CA VAL A 45 3.69 -0.45 -12.98
C VAL A 45 4.26 -1.71 -13.62
N LEU A 46 3.46 -2.77 -13.79
CA LEU A 46 3.90 -4.03 -14.36
C LEU A 46 4.24 -3.92 -15.85
N SER A 47 3.42 -3.21 -16.63
CA SER A 47 3.64 -3.03 -18.08
C SER A 47 4.83 -2.14 -18.36
N SER A 48 4.97 -1.01 -17.67
CA SER A 48 6.14 -0.12 -17.79
C SER A 48 7.43 -0.80 -17.34
N PHE A 49 7.40 -1.61 -16.29
CA PHE A 49 8.56 -2.39 -15.84
C PHE A 49 8.95 -3.47 -16.86
N ARG A 50 7.97 -4.11 -17.50
CA ARG A 50 8.25 -5.08 -18.57
C ARG A 50 8.91 -4.41 -19.77
N GLY A 51 8.37 -3.28 -20.25
CA GLY A 51 8.99 -2.51 -21.34
C GLY A 51 10.39 -2.01 -20.97
N LEU A 52 10.61 -1.66 -19.70
CA LEU A 52 11.96 -1.33 -19.21
C LEU A 52 12.91 -2.53 -19.29
N CYS A 53 12.46 -3.71 -18.86
CA CYS A 53 13.25 -4.93 -18.90
C CYS A 53 13.61 -5.33 -20.34
N GLU A 54 12.64 -5.25 -21.26
CA GLU A 54 12.84 -5.49 -22.70
C GLU A 54 13.85 -4.50 -23.30
N ALA A 55 13.72 -3.20 -23.02
CA ALA A 55 14.64 -2.17 -23.50
C ALA A 55 16.08 -2.32 -22.98
N LEU A 56 16.27 -2.99 -21.84
CA LEU A 56 17.57 -3.22 -21.21
C LEU A 56 18.12 -4.65 -21.43
N GLY A 57 17.38 -5.51 -22.15
CA GLY A 57 17.76 -6.90 -22.37
C GLY A 57 17.89 -7.72 -21.08
N VAL A 58 17.00 -7.51 -20.11
CA VAL A 58 16.98 -8.24 -18.84
C VAL A 58 15.66 -8.98 -18.64
N GLU A 59 15.71 -10.17 -18.06
CA GLU A 59 14.51 -10.92 -17.70
C GLU A 59 13.98 -10.48 -16.32
N PRO A 60 12.68 -10.22 -16.17
CA PRO A 60 12.07 -9.93 -14.87
C PRO A 60 12.10 -11.16 -13.95
N GLY A 61 12.21 -10.94 -12.63
CA GLY A 61 12.33 -12.03 -11.65
C GLY A 61 13.74 -12.66 -11.57
N GLY A 62 14.76 -11.94 -12.06
CA GLY A 62 16.15 -12.41 -12.11
C GLY A 62 16.98 -12.18 -10.84
N GLY A 63 16.36 -11.79 -9.72
CA GLY A 63 17.03 -11.48 -8.45
C GLY A 63 17.99 -10.29 -8.53
N LEU A 64 18.96 -10.21 -7.60
CA LEU A 64 19.94 -9.12 -7.55
C LEU A 64 20.82 -8.96 -8.82
N PRO A 65 21.16 -10.00 -9.59
CA PRO A 65 21.81 -9.83 -10.88
C PRO A 65 21.00 -8.95 -11.86
N GLN A 66 19.67 -9.07 -11.87
CA GLN A 66 18.79 -8.20 -12.66
C GLN A 66 18.90 -6.75 -12.18
N TYR A 67 18.82 -6.53 -10.86
CA TYR A 67 18.98 -5.21 -10.25
C TYR A 67 20.30 -4.54 -10.68
N HIS A 68 21.43 -5.26 -10.60
CA HIS A 68 22.74 -4.73 -10.99
C HIS A 68 22.80 -4.35 -12.47
N LYS A 69 22.23 -5.17 -13.37
CA LYS A 69 22.17 -4.88 -14.81
C LYS A 69 21.31 -3.65 -15.11
N ILE A 70 20.12 -3.55 -14.51
CA ILE A 70 19.24 -2.39 -14.67
C ILE A 70 19.96 -1.12 -14.22
N LYS A 71 20.54 -1.15 -13.01
CA LYS A 71 21.27 -0.02 -12.42
C LYS A 71 22.47 0.42 -13.27
N ALA A 72 23.24 -0.53 -13.79
CA ALA A 72 24.41 -0.25 -14.61
C ALA A 72 24.05 0.49 -15.92
N GLN A 73 22.93 0.10 -16.55
CA GLN A 73 22.46 0.71 -17.79
C GLN A 73 21.68 2.02 -17.55
N LEU A 74 21.07 2.20 -16.37
CA LEU A 74 20.34 3.41 -15.98
C LEU A 74 21.17 4.34 -15.07
N ASN A 75 22.41 4.62 -15.45
CA ASN A 75 23.26 5.55 -14.71
C ASN A 75 23.08 7.01 -15.17
N TYR A 76 21.87 7.55 -15.01
CA TYR A 76 21.52 8.92 -15.42
C TYR A 76 20.90 9.73 -14.28
N TRP A 77 20.80 11.05 -14.47
CA TRP A 77 20.49 12.02 -13.42
C TRP A 77 19.23 11.68 -12.60
N SER A 78 18.18 11.17 -13.23
CA SER A 78 16.92 10.89 -12.54
C SER A 78 17.02 9.66 -11.62
N ALA A 79 17.77 8.63 -12.02
CA ALA A 79 17.83 7.36 -11.30
C ALA A 79 18.92 7.28 -10.22
N LYS A 80 19.99 8.10 -10.33
CA LYS A 80 21.16 8.08 -9.44
C LYS A 80 20.81 8.09 -7.94
N SER A 81 19.87 8.95 -7.52
CA SER A 81 19.51 9.08 -6.10
C SER A 81 18.75 7.87 -5.55
N LEU A 82 18.01 7.15 -6.41
CA LEU A 82 17.34 5.91 -6.04
C LEU A 82 18.37 4.80 -5.85
N TRP A 83 19.31 4.66 -6.79
CA TRP A 83 20.39 3.68 -6.71
C TRP A 83 21.24 3.86 -5.47
N ALA A 84 21.65 5.09 -5.15
CA ALA A 84 22.43 5.37 -3.95
C ALA A 84 21.72 4.92 -2.66
N LYS A 85 20.39 5.03 -2.61
CA LYS A 85 19.57 4.60 -1.47
C LYS A 85 19.48 3.08 -1.36
N LEU A 86 19.15 2.41 -2.47
CA LEU A 86 19.03 0.95 -2.52
C LEU A 86 20.39 0.28 -2.30
N ASP A 87 21.47 0.79 -2.91
CA ASP A 87 22.84 0.30 -2.71
C ASP A 87 23.29 0.51 -1.26
N LYS A 88 22.97 1.64 -0.63
CA LYS A 88 23.27 1.86 0.80
C LYS A 88 22.57 0.83 1.70
N ARG A 89 21.33 0.45 1.37
CA ARG A 89 20.61 -0.61 2.10
C ARG A 89 21.24 -1.97 1.82
N ALA A 90 21.40 -2.35 0.55
CA ALA A 90 21.97 -3.63 0.14
C ALA A 90 23.41 -3.87 0.63
N GLY A 91 24.18 -2.78 0.81
CA GLY A 91 25.55 -2.81 1.33
C GLY A 91 25.65 -3.02 2.85
N GLN A 92 24.54 -3.11 3.59
CA GLN A 92 24.59 -3.38 5.03
C GLN A 92 25.16 -4.80 5.31
N PRO A 93 25.99 -4.96 6.36
CA PRO A 93 26.67 -6.24 6.63
C PRO A 93 25.74 -7.45 6.77
N VAL A 94 24.52 -7.26 7.28
CA VAL A 94 23.53 -8.34 7.47
C VAL A 94 23.19 -9.07 6.17
N TYR A 95 23.26 -8.38 5.02
CA TYR A 95 22.95 -8.97 3.73
C TYR A 95 24.12 -9.72 3.11
N GLN A 96 25.35 -9.56 3.65
CA GLN A 96 26.56 -10.19 3.12
C GLN A 96 26.72 -10.00 1.61
N GLN A 97 26.43 -8.77 1.12
CA GLN A 97 26.44 -8.44 -0.31
C GLN A 97 25.52 -9.35 -1.15
N GLY A 98 24.36 -9.72 -0.61
CA GLY A 98 23.40 -10.61 -1.26
C GLY A 98 23.81 -12.09 -1.23
N ARG A 99 24.62 -12.50 -0.25
CA ARG A 99 25.13 -13.87 -0.11
C ARG A 99 24.76 -14.54 1.21
N ALA A 100 23.88 -13.93 1.99
CA ALA A 100 23.39 -14.51 3.23
C ALA A 100 22.46 -15.72 2.97
N CYS A 101 21.65 -15.67 1.90
CA CYS A 101 20.66 -16.70 1.58
C CYS A 101 20.67 -17.17 0.11
N PRO A 102 21.83 -17.43 -0.53
CA PRO A 102 21.95 -17.63 -1.99
C PRO A 102 21.24 -18.88 -2.52
N ASN A 103 21.07 -19.89 -1.65
CA ASN A 103 20.42 -21.17 -1.98
C ASN A 103 19.02 -21.31 -1.38
N THR A 104 18.52 -20.26 -0.72
CA THR A 104 17.19 -20.25 -0.11
C THR A 104 16.15 -19.88 -1.15
N LYS A 105 15.11 -20.70 -1.28
CA LYS A 105 13.97 -20.46 -2.16
C LYS A 105 12.75 -20.12 -1.33
N CYS A 106 12.23 -18.93 -1.54
CA CYS A 106 11.10 -18.38 -0.80
C CYS A 106 9.84 -18.33 -1.66
N LEU A 107 8.71 -18.65 -1.06
CA LEU A 107 7.38 -18.29 -1.55
C LEU A 107 6.74 -17.29 -0.56
N VAL A 108 6.40 -16.11 -1.03
CA VAL A 108 5.66 -15.08 -0.27
C VAL A 108 4.20 -15.09 -0.71
N VAL A 109 3.27 -15.15 0.23
CA VAL A 109 1.82 -15.17 -0.05
C VAL A 109 1.21 -13.83 0.32
N GLY A 110 0.83 -13.05 -0.69
CA GLY A 110 0.14 -11.76 -0.55
C GLY A 110 1.04 -10.55 -0.85
N ALA A 111 0.58 -9.69 -1.77
CA ALA A 111 1.20 -8.41 -2.10
C ALA A 111 0.62 -7.24 -1.26
N GLY A 112 0.28 -7.51 0.00
CA GLY A 112 0.04 -6.46 1.00
C GLY A 112 1.33 -5.71 1.34
N PRO A 113 1.27 -4.56 2.03
CA PRO A 113 2.47 -3.83 2.47
C PRO A 113 3.50 -4.73 3.16
N CYS A 114 3.05 -5.54 4.12
CA CYS A 114 3.94 -6.40 4.91
C CYS A 114 4.58 -7.52 4.06
N GLY A 115 3.83 -8.13 3.13
CA GLY A 115 4.35 -9.16 2.23
C GLY A 115 5.36 -8.62 1.22
N LEU A 116 5.07 -7.47 0.61
CA LEU A 116 6.03 -6.78 -0.27
C LEU A 116 7.28 -6.36 0.52
N ARG A 117 7.13 -5.84 1.73
CA ARG A 117 8.25 -5.44 2.58
C ARG A 117 9.13 -6.62 2.99
N ALA A 118 8.54 -7.78 3.30
CA ALA A 118 9.27 -9.02 3.55
C ALA A 118 10.02 -9.49 2.29
N ALA A 119 9.39 -9.42 1.12
CA ALA A 119 10.03 -9.77 -0.15
C ALA A 119 11.25 -8.87 -0.46
N VAL A 120 11.20 -7.57 -0.11
CA VAL A 120 12.38 -6.69 -0.19
C VAL A 120 13.54 -7.24 0.64
N GLU A 121 13.33 -7.58 1.91
CA GLU A 121 14.42 -8.09 2.77
C GLU A 121 14.98 -9.43 2.27
N LEU A 122 14.10 -10.36 1.88
CA LEU A 122 14.52 -11.66 1.35
C LEU A 122 15.34 -11.51 0.06
N ALA A 123 14.95 -10.58 -0.82
CA ALA A 123 15.70 -10.29 -2.04
C ALA A 123 17.08 -9.70 -1.72
N LEU A 124 17.17 -8.77 -0.76
CA LEU A 124 18.44 -8.19 -0.33
C LEU A 124 19.38 -9.22 0.33
N LEU A 125 18.84 -10.21 1.04
CA LEU A 125 19.61 -11.35 1.56
C LEU A 125 20.18 -12.26 0.46
N GLY A 126 19.70 -12.13 -0.78
CA GLY A 126 20.13 -12.94 -1.92
C GLY A 126 19.29 -14.20 -2.18
N ALA A 127 18.14 -14.34 -1.52
CA ALA A 127 17.24 -15.47 -1.73
C ALA A 127 16.54 -15.40 -3.10
N ARG A 128 16.12 -16.56 -3.63
CA ARG A 128 15.15 -16.61 -4.74
C ARG A 128 13.77 -16.34 -4.18
N VAL A 129 13.17 -15.21 -4.53
CA VAL A 129 11.85 -14.81 -4.01
C VAL A 129 10.81 -14.87 -5.11
N VAL A 130 9.81 -15.73 -4.90
CA VAL A 130 8.58 -15.77 -5.70
C VAL A 130 7.42 -15.31 -4.81
N LEU A 131 6.55 -14.44 -5.32
CA LEU A 131 5.38 -13.92 -4.62
C LEU A 131 4.11 -14.24 -5.39
N VAL A 132 3.07 -14.69 -4.70
CA VAL A 132 1.72 -14.90 -5.27
C VAL A 132 0.71 -13.94 -4.63
N GLU A 133 -0.10 -13.28 -5.45
CA GLU A 133 -1.19 -12.40 -5.01
C GLU A 133 -2.49 -12.77 -5.72
N LYS A 134 -3.55 -12.95 -4.95
CA LYS A 134 -4.87 -13.35 -5.47
C LYS A 134 -5.57 -12.26 -6.27
N ARG A 135 -5.32 -10.98 -5.98
CA ARG A 135 -5.89 -9.84 -6.70
C ARG A 135 -5.01 -9.45 -7.89
N THR A 136 -5.53 -8.56 -8.73
CA THR A 136 -4.83 -8.00 -9.89
C THR A 136 -4.66 -6.48 -9.82
N LYS A 137 -5.15 -5.86 -8.74
CA LYS A 137 -5.09 -4.41 -8.51
C LYS A 137 -5.00 -4.05 -7.03
N PHE A 138 -4.42 -2.89 -6.74
CA PHE A 138 -4.45 -2.26 -5.42
C PHE A 138 -5.59 -1.25 -5.35
N SER A 139 -6.57 -1.52 -4.50
CA SER A 139 -7.87 -0.81 -4.54
C SER A 139 -8.33 -0.26 -3.19
N ARG A 140 -7.48 -0.28 -2.16
CA ARG A 140 -7.83 0.19 -0.81
C ARG A 140 -7.33 1.61 -0.62
N HIS A 141 -8.24 2.55 -0.40
CA HIS A 141 -7.92 3.97 -0.20
C HIS A 141 -7.66 4.32 1.27
N ASN A 142 -8.16 3.52 2.21
CA ASN A 142 -7.96 3.74 3.65
C ASN A 142 -6.49 4.04 3.98
N VAL A 143 -6.31 4.94 4.94
CA VAL A 143 -5.02 5.54 5.28
C VAL A 143 -4.42 4.89 6.52
N LEU A 144 -3.13 4.56 6.44
CA LEU A 144 -2.35 3.95 7.50
C LEU A 144 -1.48 5.02 8.16
N HIS A 145 -1.53 5.10 9.48
CA HIS A 145 -0.54 5.81 10.25
C HIS A 145 0.83 5.10 10.18
N LEU A 146 1.90 5.87 10.15
CA LEU A 146 3.28 5.45 10.03
C LEU A 146 4.09 5.94 11.22
N TRP A 147 4.66 5.00 11.97
CA TRP A 147 5.59 5.36 13.04
C TRP A 147 6.89 5.94 12.45
N PRO A 148 7.65 6.74 13.21
CA PRO A 148 8.87 7.40 12.71
C PRO A 148 9.87 6.44 12.04
N PHE A 149 10.05 5.23 12.58
CA PHE A 149 10.96 4.24 12.00
C PHE A 149 10.48 3.72 10.64
N THR A 150 9.17 3.59 10.44
CA THR A 150 8.60 3.16 9.15
C THR A 150 8.77 4.25 8.09
N ILE A 151 8.60 5.53 8.46
CA ILE A 151 8.86 6.67 7.58
C ILE A 151 10.34 6.68 7.17
N HIS A 152 11.25 6.48 8.12
CA HIS A 152 12.68 6.40 7.86
C HIS A 152 13.03 5.25 6.90
N ASP A 153 12.51 4.05 7.17
CA ASP A 153 12.72 2.86 6.35
C ASP A 153 12.24 3.06 4.91
N LEU A 154 11.01 3.55 4.71
CA LEU A 154 10.47 3.83 3.38
C LEU A 154 11.26 4.93 2.65
N ARG A 155 11.68 6.00 3.35
CA ARG A 155 12.58 7.03 2.77
C ARG A 155 13.94 6.45 2.35
N ALA A 156 14.46 5.48 3.09
CA ALA A 156 15.69 4.77 2.77
C ALA A 156 15.53 3.81 1.57
N LEU A 157 14.30 3.35 1.29
CA LEU A 157 13.96 2.59 0.07
C LEU A 157 13.58 3.48 -1.13
N GLY A 158 13.72 4.81 -1.01
CA GLY A 158 13.46 5.73 -2.10
C GLY A 158 12.00 6.17 -2.23
N ALA A 159 11.19 6.08 -1.16
CA ALA A 159 9.77 6.45 -1.16
C ALA A 159 9.44 7.76 -1.89
N LYS A 160 10.18 8.84 -1.62
CA LYS A 160 9.97 10.15 -2.25
C LYS A 160 10.17 10.16 -3.77
N LYS A 161 10.94 9.22 -4.32
CA LYS A 161 11.14 9.08 -5.77
C LYS A 161 9.92 8.43 -6.44
N PHE A 162 9.28 7.48 -5.77
CA PHE A 162 8.09 6.78 -6.27
C PHE A 162 6.78 7.49 -5.95
N TYR A 163 6.75 8.27 -4.87
CA TYR A 163 5.61 9.03 -4.39
C TYR A 163 6.09 10.37 -3.84
N GLY A 164 6.04 11.43 -4.67
CA GLY A 164 6.57 12.75 -4.31
C GLY A 164 5.93 13.39 -3.08
N ARG A 165 4.69 13.01 -2.76
CA ARG A 165 3.95 13.47 -1.57
C ARG A 165 4.26 12.67 -0.30
N PHE A 166 5.12 11.65 -0.37
CA PHE A 166 5.41 10.78 0.77
C PHE A 166 5.90 11.56 1.99
N CYS A 167 5.07 11.61 3.03
CA CYS A 167 5.36 12.26 4.32
C CYS A 167 6.00 13.65 4.14
N THR A 168 5.37 14.50 3.31
CA THR A 168 5.77 15.90 3.12
C THR A 168 5.39 16.72 4.36
N GLY A 169 6.29 17.59 4.82
CA GLY A 169 6.08 18.34 6.06
C GLY A 169 6.02 17.40 7.27
N THR A 170 4.95 17.52 8.04
CA THR A 170 4.70 16.73 9.26
C THR A 170 3.78 15.52 9.03
N LEU A 171 3.39 15.23 7.78
CA LEU A 171 2.52 14.10 7.47
C LEU A 171 3.18 12.77 7.85
N ASP A 172 2.44 11.93 8.56
CA ASP A 172 2.89 10.65 9.13
C ASP A 172 1.99 9.47 8.73
N HIS A 173 1.38 9.55 7.56
CA HIS A 173 0.48 8.51 7.07
C HIS A 173 0.58 8.31 5.54
N ILE A 174 -0.02 7.22 5.06
CA ILE A 174 -0.10 6.88 3.64
C ILE A 174 -1.32 5.98 3.36
N SER A 175 -2.02 6.19 2.24
CA SER A 175 -3.03 5.23 1.79
C SER A 175 -2.44 3.85 1.48
N ILE A 176 -3.20 2.79 1.79
CA ILE A 176 -2.76 1.40 1.61
C ILE A 176 -2.26 1.16 0.17
N ARG A 177 -3.03 1.61 -0.83
CA ARG A 177 -2.66 1.43 -2.24
C ARG A 177 -1.35 2.12 -2.62
N GLN A 178 -1.07 3.31 -2.09
CA GLN A 178 0.17 4.03 -2.40
C GLN A 178 1.38 3.33 -1.78
N LEU A 179 1.25 2.83 -0.56
CA LEU A 179 2.29 2.01 0.07
C LEU A 179 2.56 0.73 -0.73
N GLN A 180 1.51 0.07 -1.21
CA GLN A 180 1.63 -1.10 -2.07
C GLN A 180 2.33 -0.78 -3.40
N LEU A 181 1.99 0.33 -4.07
CA LEU A 181 2.63 0.75 -5.33
C LEU A 181 4.12 1.06 -5.14
N LEU A 182 4.47 1.79 -4.08
CA LEU A 182 5.85 2.12 -3.74
C LEU A 182 6.67 0.84 -3.52
N LEU A 183 6.19 -0.06 -2.67
CA LEU A 183 6.90 -1.30 -2.37
C LEU A 183 6.94 -2.24 -3.57
N LEU A 184 5.88 -2.27 -4.40
CA LEU A 184 5.85 -3.02 -5.66
C LEU A 184 7.01 -2.60 -6.58
N LYS A 185 7.22 -1.29 -6.74
CA LYS A 185 8.32 -0.78 -7.57
C LYS A 185 9.69 -1.22 -7.02
N VAL A 186 9.87 -1.21 -5.70
CA VAL A 186 11.11 -1.67 -5.06
C VAL A 186 11.34 -3.18 -5.30
N VAL A 187 10.34 -4.03 -5.08
CA VAL A 187 10.51 -5.49 -5.24
C VAL A 187 10.78 -5.89 -6.69
N LEU A 188 10.16 -5.22 -7.67
CA LEU A 188 10.41 -5.46 -9.10
C LEU A 188 11.85 -5.13 -9.47
N LEU A 189 12.35 -3.96 -9.02
CA LEU A 189 13.74 -3.56 -9.22
C LEU A 189 14.73 -4.55 -8.61
N LEU A 190 14.42 -5.10 -7.44
CA LEU A 190 15.23 -6.12 -6.76
C LEU A 190 15.09 -7.53 -7.36
N GLY A 191 14.32 -7.69 -8.43
CA GLY A 191 14.21 -8.94 -9.18
C GLY A 191 13.36 -10.01 -8.50
N VAL A 192 12.39 -9.61 -7.67
CA VAL A 192 11.36 -10.52 -7.14
C VAL A 192 10.41 -10.94 -8.26
N GLU A 193 10.15 -12.24 -8.37
CA GLU A 193 9.17 -12.79 -9.30
C GLU A 193 7.76 -12.71 -8.68
N ILE A 194 6.79 -12.16 -9.39
CA ILE A 194 5.43 -11.95 -8.86
C ILE A 194 4.38 -12.51 -9.81
N HIS A 195 3.45 -13.29 -9.26
CA HIS A 195 2.30 -13.85 -9.97
C HIS A 195 1.00 -13.28 -9.41
N TRP A 196 0.23 -12.64 -10.29
CA TRP A 196 -1.03 -11.97 -9.95
C TRP A 196 -2.24 -12.81 -10.36
N GLY A 197 -3.37 -12.63 -9.66
CA GLY A 197 -4.56 -13.43 -9.91
C GLY A 197 -4.42 -14.90 -9.48
N VAL A 198 -3.45 -15.21 -8.63
CA VAL A 198 -3.14 -16.57 -8.17
C VAL A 198 -3.32 -16.65 -6.66
N THR A 199 -4.20 -17.53 -6.22
CA THR A 199 -4.54 -17.77 -4.81
C THR A 199 -3.77 -18.97 -4.30
N PHE A 200 -2.98 -18.77 -3.24
CA PHE A 200 -2.44 -19.87 -2.46
C PHE A 200 -3.55 -20.50 -1.61
N THR A 201 -3.68 -21.82 -1.69
CA THR A 201 -4.73 -22.58 -0.99
C THR A 201 -4.18 -23.61 -0.01
N GLY A 202 -2.91 -23.98 -0.13
CA GLY A 202 -2.29 -24.96 0.76
C GLY A 202 -0.91 -25.40 0.27
N LEU A 203 -0.35 -26.39 0.96
CA LEU A 203 0.95 -26.97 0.64
C LEU A 203 0.78 -28.31 -0.08
N GLN A 204 1.68 -28.60 -1.02
CA GLN A 204 1.89 -29.93 -1.56
C GLN A 204 3.16 -30.49 -0.89
N PRO A 205 3.04 -31.50 -0.03
CA PRO A 205 4.20 -32.11 0.58
C PRO A 205 5.06 -32.83 -0.47
N PRO A 206 6.37 -32.98 -0.25
CA PRO A 206 7.24 -33.71 -1.16
C PRO A 206 6.73 -35.16 -1.35
N PRO A 207 6.64 -35.68 -2.58
CA PRO A 207 6.11 -37.03 -2.83
C PRO A 207 7.11 -38.14 -2.50
N LYS A 208 8.40 -37.86 -2.54
CA LYS A 208 9.49 -38.82 -2.27
C LYS A 208 10.74 -38.11 -1.78
N LYS A 209 11.70 -38.89 -1.26
CA LYS A 209 13.02 -38.37 -0.85
C LYS A 209 13.72 -37.74 -2.07
N GLY A 210 14.27 -36.54 -1.89
CA GLY A 210 14.90 -35.75 -2.94
C GLY A 210 13.96 -34.79 -3.70
N SER A 211 12.66 -34.76 -3.37
CA SER A 211 11.73 -33.72 -3.84
C SER A 211 11.51 -32.64 -2.77
N GLY A 212 11.14 -31.43 -3.20
CA GLY A 212 10.86 -30.29 -2.33
C GLY A 212 9.37 -30.04 -2.06
N TRP A 213 9.09 -29.05 -1.22
CA TRP A 213 7.74 -28.57 -0.94
C TRP A 213 7.26 -27.67 -2.08
N ARG A 214 5.99 -27.80 -2.46
CA ARG A 214 5.33 -26.96 -3.49
C ARG A 214 4.04 -26.36 -2.96
N ALA A 215 3.45 -25.43 -3.71
CA ALA A 215 2.21 -24.77 -3.35
C ALA A 215 1.01 -25.38 -4.11
N GLN A 216 -0.14 -25.47 -3.43
CA GLN A 216 -1.44 -25.62 -4.07
C GLN A 216 -1.96 -24.23 -4.43
N LEU A 217 -2.18 -23.98 -5.73
CA LEU A 217 -2.51 -22.67 -6.26
C LEU A 217 -3.79 -22.75 -7.11
N GLN A 218 -4.59 -21.68 -7.09
CA GLN A 218 -5.81 -21.55 -7.89
C GLN A 218 -5.88 -20.17 -8.58
N PRO A 219 -6.27 -20.08 -9.87
CA PRO A 219 -6.53 -21.19 -10.79
C PRO A 219 -5.25 -21.98 -11.13
N ASN A 220 -5.34 -22.99 -12.00
CA ASN A 220 -4.18 -23.79 -12.41
C ASN A 220 -3.02 -22.86 -12.85
N PRO A 221 -1.88 -22.89 -12.14
CA PRO A 221 -0.78 -21.98 -12.42
C PRO A 221 0.01 -22.42 -13.66
N PRO A 222 0.83 -21.51 -14.25
CA PRO A 222 1.81 -21.88 -15.26
C PRO A 222 2.74 -23.00 -14.75
N ALA A 223 3.21 -23.87 -15.64
CA ALA A 223 4.00 -25.06 -15.28
C ALA A 223 5.25 -24.73 -14.44
N GLN A 224 5.89 -23.59 -14.67
CA GLN A 224 7.04 -23.13 -13.89
C GLN A 224 6.66 -22.86 -12.43
N LEU A 225 5.54 -22.19 -12.19
CA LEU A 225 5.05 -21.89 -10.84
C LEU A 225 4.46 -23.15 -10.16
N ALA A 226 3.79 -24.02 -10.92
CA ALA A 226 3.27 -25.30 -10.43
C ALA A 226 4.39 -26.20 -9.86
N ASN A 227 5.56 -26.16 -10.49
CA ASN A 227 6.72 -26.97 -10.15
C ASN A 227 7.74 -26.23 -9.29
N TYR A 228 7.45 -24.99 -8.86
CA TYR A 228 8.36 -24.23 -8.02
C TYR A 228 8.46 -24.85 -6.62
N GLU A 229 9.63 -25.42 -6.32
CA GLU A 229 9.97 -25.93 -5.00
C GLU A 229 10.60 -24.85 -4.13
N PHE A 230 10.18 -24.76 -2.88
CA PHE A 230 10.67 -23.78 -1.90
C PHE A 230 10.90 -24.40 -0.52
N ASP A 231 11.85 -23.82 0.22
CA ASP A 231 12.21 -24.22 1.58
C ASP A 231 11.78 -23.17 2.63
N VAL A 232 11.30 -22.00 2.19
CA VAL A 232 10.72 -20.96 3.03
C VAL A 232 9.36 -20.51 2.48
N LEU A 233 8.34 -20.48 3.33
CA LEU A 233 7.03 -19.88 3.07
C LEU A 233 6.81 -18.70 4.02
N ILE A 234 6.59 -17.50 3.47
CA ILE A 234 6.16 -16.33 4.25
C ILE A 234 4.70 -16.04 3.92
N SER A 235 3.80 -16.29 4.88
CA SER A 235 2.40 -15.94 4.74
C SER A 235 2.13 -14.52 5.23
N ALA A 236 1.80 -13.64 4.29
CA ALA A 236 1.41 -12.26 4.52
C ALA A 236 0.02 -11.96 3.91
N ALA A 237 -0.88 -12.93 4.01
CA ALA A 237 -2.18 -12.94 3.34
C ALA A 237 -3.27 -12.07 4.04
N GLY A 238 -2.91 -11.40 5.13
CA GLY A 238 -3.81 -10.58 5.95
C GLY A 238 -4.60 -11.39 6.98
N GLY A 239 -5.39 -10.70 7.81
CA GLY A 239 -6.01 -11.29 9.02
C GLY A 239 -7.07 -12.38 8.83
N LYS A 240 -7.36 -12.83 7.60
CA LYS A 240 -8.37 -13.86 7.30
C LYS A 240 -7.77 -15.18 6.78
N PHE A 241 -6.45 -15.27 6.65
CA PHE A 241 -5.81 -16.49 6.15
C PHE A 241 -4.53 -16.76 6.93
N VAL A 242 -4.40 -17.99 7.40
CA VAL A 242 -3.20 -18.52 8.02
C VAL A 242 -3.01 -19.95 7.50
N PRO A 243 -1.78 -20.36 7.10
CA PRO A 243 -1.52 -21.73 6.68
C PRO A 243 -1.87 -22.76 7.75
N GLU A 244 -2.15 -23.99 7.31
CA GLU A 244 -2.44 -25.11 8.20
C GLU A 244 -1.31 -25.35 9.23
N GLY A 245 -1.70 -25.71 10.44
CA GLY A 245 -0.81 -26.01 11.55
C GLY A 245 -0.48 -24.81 12.46
N PHE A 246 -0.85 -23.59 12.09
CA PHE A 246 -0.81 -22.45 13.01
C PHE A 246 -2.10 -22.34 13.82
N THR A 247 -1.96 -22.15 15.12
CA THR A 247 -3.09 -21.83 16.02
C THR A 247 -3.26 -20.32 16.11
N VAL A 248 -4.50 -19.84 15.99
CA VAL A 248 -4.85 -18.43 16.16
C VAL A 248 -5.71 -18.27 17.40
N ARG A 249 -5.31 -17.37 18.30
CA ARG A 249 -6.11 -16.97 19.45
C ARG A 249 -6.93 -15.74 19.11
N GLU A 250 -8.20 -15.80 19.44
CA GLU A 250 -9.11 -14.66 19.39
C GLU A 250 -9.32 -14.13 20.80
N MET A 251 -9.04 -12.85 21.01
CA MET A 251 -9.47 -12.14 22.22
C MET A 251 -10.59 -11.18 21.84
N ARG A 252 -11.76 -11.37 22.42
CA ARG A 252 -12.89 -10.46 22.24
C ARG A 252 -12.96 -9.45 23.37
N GLY A 253 -12.87 -8.18 23.01
CA GLY A 253 -13.08 -7.05 23.93
C GLY A 253 -14.56 -6.69 24.06
N LYS A 254 -14.80 -5.47 24.53
CA LYS A 254 -16.15 -4.86 24.44
C LYS A 254 -16.48 -4.62 22.97
N LEU A 255 -17.76 -4.76 22.63
CA LEU A 255 -18.26 -4.52 21.29
C LEU A 255 -17.83 -3.14 20.77
N ALA A 256 -17.09 -3.13 19.67
CA ALA A 256 -16.63 -1.91 19.01
C ALA A 256 -16.88 -2.02 17.49
N ILE A 257 -17.56 -1.02 16.93
CA ILE A 257 -17.87 -0.97 15.50
C ILE A 257 -17.07 0.17 14.88
N GLY A 258 -16.05 -0.18 14.11
CA GLY A 258 -15.25 0.77 13.35
C GLY A 258 -15.95 1.11 12.05
N ILE A 259 -15.99 2.39 11.68
CA ILE A 259 -16.49 2.85 10.39
C ILE A 259 -15.38 3.67 9.75
N THR A 260 -15.03 3.32 8.51
CA THR A 260 -14.11 4.13 7.69
C THR A 260 -14.84 4.74 6.53
N VAL A 261 -14.46 5.96 6.16
CA VAL A 261 -14.97 6.65 4.97
C VAL A 261 -13.84 7.42 4.30
N ASN A 262 -13.88 7.44 2.96
CA ASN A 262 -13.02 8.28 2.14
C ASN A 262 -13.88 9.28 1.36
N PHE A 263 -13.62 10.57 1.52
CA PHE A 263 -14.20 11.63 0.69
C PHE A 263 -13.17 12.12 -0.34
N VAL A 264 -13.67 12.66 -1.46
CA VAL A 264 -12.83 13.29 -2.49
C VAL A 264 -12.05 14.44 -1.85
N ASN A 265 -10.74 14.47 -2.08
CA ASN A 265 -9.88 15.60 -1.73
C ASN A 265 -9.55 16.37 -3.01
N GLY A 266 -10.19 17.53 -3.19
CA GLY A 266 -9.96 18.40 -4.35
C GLY A 266 -8.60 19.10 -4.30
N ARG A 267 -7.97 19.12 -3.11
CA ARG A 267 -6.73 19.83 -2.79
C ARG A 267 -6.83 21.33 -3.02
N THR A 268 -7.99 21.91 -2.75
CA THR A 268 -8.10 23.37 -2.71
C THR A 268 -7.29 23.93 -1.54
N VAL A 269 -7.06 25.25 -1.56
CA VAL A 269 -6.35 25.93 -0.48
C VAL A 269 -7.11 25.75 0.84
N GLU A 270 -8.44 25.87 0.80
CA GLU A 270 -9.33 25.75 1.95
C GLU A 270 -9.25 24.35 2.57
N GLU A 271 -9.36 23.30 1.74
CA GLU A 271 -9.21 21.90 2.19
C GLU A 271 -7.83 21.67 2.83
N THR A 272 -6.78 22.28 2.27
CA THR A 272 -5.41 22.16 2.76
C THR A 272 -5.19 22.85 4.11
N GLN A 273 -6.00 23.85 4.48
CA GLN A 273 -5.93 24.51 5.79
C GLN A 273 -6.69 23.78 6.91
N VAL A 274 -7.56 22.82 6.61
CA VAL A 274 -8.29 22.08 7.65
C VAL A 274 -7.34 21.18 8.45
N PRO A 275 -7.21 21.34 9.78
CA PRO A 275 -6.28 20.53 10.56
C PRO A 275 -6.72 19.07 10.61
N GLU A 276 -5.75 18.17 10.66
CA GLU A 276 -5.98 16.75 10.89
C GLU A 276 -6.38 16.47 12.34
N ILE A 277 -6.97 15.30 12.57
CA ILE A 277 -7.38 14.84 13.89
C ILE A 277 -6.63 13.54 14.18
N SER A 278 -5.48 13.65 14.83
CA SER A 278 -4.64 12.51 15.23
C SER A 278 -5.20 11.83 16.48
N GLY A 279 -6.24 11.00 16.32
CA GLY A 279 -6.66 10.11 17.40
C GLY A 279 -7.40 10.80 18.55
N VAL A 280 -8.38 11.66 18.26
CA VAL A 280 -9.21 12.22 19.32
C VAL A 280 -10.10 11.11 19.89
N ALA A 281 -9.77 10.69 21.11
CA ALA A 281 -10.54 9.73 21.88
C ALA A 281 -11.43 10.43 22.90
N ARG A 282 -12.60 9.85 23.18
CA ARG A 282 -13.59 10.42 24.11
C ARG A 282 -13.06 10.63 25.51
N ILE A 283 -12.12 9.81 25.94
CA ILE A 283 -11.47 9.91 27.26
C ILE A 283 -10.82 11.30 27.44
N TYR A 284 -10.24 11.86 26.38
CA TYR A 284 -9.49 13.13 26.44
C TYR A 284 -10.32 14.34 26.03
N ASN A 285 -11.29 14.19 25.12
CA ASN A 285 -12.09 15.31 24.59
C ASN A 285 -13.59 15.11 24.79
N GLN A 286 -14.02 14.94 26.04
CA GLN A 286 -15.43 14.65 26.37
C GLN A 286 -16.39 15.74 25.85
N SER A 287 -16.02 17.02 25.94
CA SER A 287 -16.84 18.16 25.50
C SER A 287 -17.14 18.12 23.99
N PHE A 288 -16.16 17.73 23.17
CA PHE A 288 -16.34 17.53 21.73
C PHE A 288 -17.40 16.45 21.44
N PHE A 289 -17.26 15.26 22.04
CA PHE A 289 -18.20 14.16 21.79
C PHE A 289 -19.59 14.41 22.38
N GLN A 290 -19.70 15.10 23.51
CA GLN A 290 -20.99 15.55 24.04
C GLN A 290 -21.67 16.55 23.10
N SER A 291 -20.90 17.49 22.54
CA SER A 291 -21.42 18.47 21.57
C SER A 291 -21.85 17.79 20.27
N LEU A 292 -21.05 16.83 19.76
CA LEU A 292 -21.41 16.01 18.59
C LEU A 292 -22.74 15.29 18.83
N LEU A 293 -22.86 14.60 19.96
CA LEU A 293 -24.07 13.87 20.32
C LEU A 293 -25.29 14.80 20.43
N LYS A 294 -25.13 15.97 21.05
CA LYS A 294 -26.21 16.96 21.19
C LYS A 294 -26.65 17.53 19.84
N ALA A 295 -25.70 17.82 18.94
CA ALA A 295 -25.98 18.45 17.66
C ALA A 295 -26.51 17.48 16.60
N THR A 296 -26.05 16.23 16.61
CA THR A 296 -26.29 15.27 15.51
C THR A 296 -26.98 13.98 15.94
N GLY A 297 -27.07 13.72 17.25
CA GLY A 297 -27.50 12.43 17.79
C GLY A 297 -26.46 11.31 17.65
N ILE A 298 -25.25 11.60 17.15
CA ILE A 298 -24.18 10.63 16.91
C ILE A 298 -23.32 10.43 18.18
N ASP A 299 -23.17 9.18 18.61
CA ASP A 299 -22.40 8.79 19.79
C ASP A 299 -21.17 7.97 19.40
N LEU A 300 -19.99 8.61 19.44
CA LEU A 300 -18.69 8.00 19.10
C LEU A 300 -17.80 7.80 20.34
N GLU A 301 -16.87 6.87 20.22
CA GLU A 301 -15.78 6.64 21.17
C GLU A 301 -14.48 7.31 20.72
N ASN A 302 -14.23 7.36 19.41
CA ASN A 302 -13.10 8.04 18.80
C ASN A 302 -13.46 8.48 17.37
N ILE A 303 -12.72 9.47 16.88
CA ILE A 303 -12.68 9.86 15.47
C ILE A 303 -11.27 10.31 15.10
N VAL A 304 -10.83 9.91 13.91
CA VAL A 304 -9.56 10.27 13.31
C VAL A 304 -9.84 10.84 11.94
N TYR A 305 -9.08 11.86 11.55
CA TYR A 305 -9.10 12.45 10.23
C TYR A 305 -7.68 12.58 9.71
N TYR A 306 -7.41 11.95 8.57
CA TYR A 306 -6.18 12.13 7.79
C TYR A 306 -6.48 12.73 6.44
N LYS A 307 -5.68 13.70 6.03
CA LYS A 307 -5.73 14.37 4.74
C LYS A 307 -4.69 13.77 3.83
N ASP A 308 -5.10 12.77 3.05
CA ASP A 308 -4.22 12.03 2.14
C ASP A 308 -4.67 12.23 0.68
N ASP A 309 -4.53 11.22 -0.18
CA ASP A 309 -5.14 11.19 -1.51
C ASP A 309 -6.68 11.35 -1.46
N THR A 310 -7.28 11.10 -0.29
CA THR A 310 -8.69 11.34 0.05
C THR A 310 -8.76 11.98 1.43
N HIS A 311 -9.88 12.61 1.77
CA HIS A 311 -10.17 12.95 3.17
C HIS A 311 -10.67 11.69 3.86
N TYR A 312 -9.77 11.03 4.60
CA TYR A 312 -10.03 9.76 5.24
C TYR A 312 -10.45 9.98 6.69
N PHE A 313 -11.56 9.35 7.07
CA PHE A 313 -11.99 9.28 8.46
C PHE A 313 -12.10 7.83 8.91
N VAL A 314 -11.71 7.57 10.15
CA VAL A 314 -12.06 6.37 10.88
C VAL A 314 -12.66 6.75 12.22
N MET A 315 -13.77 6.13 12.58
CA MET A 315 -14.49 6.40 13.81
C MET A 315 -15.01 5.12 14.43
N THR A 316 -15.11 5.10 15.75
CA THR A 316 -15.70 3.98 16.48
C THR A 316 -17.05 4.42 17.03
N ALA A 317 -18.12 3.79 16.57
CA ALA A 317 -19.49 4.13 16.95
C ALA A 317 -20.08 3.08 17.91
N LYS A 318 -20.92 3.53 18.84
CA LYS A 318 -21.64 2.60 19.72
C LYS A 318 -22.80 1.94 18.98
N LYS A 319 -23.00 0.64 19.19
CA LYS A 319 -24.10 -0.13 18.58
C LYS A 319 -25.47 0.53 18.74
N GLN A 320 -25.80 0.97 19.96
CA GLN A 320 -27.11 1.58 20.24
C GLN A 320 -27.34 2.87 19.45
N CYS A 321 -26.28 3.63 19.16
CA CYS A 321 -26.36 4.80 18.31
C CYS A 321 -26.69 4.42 16.87
N LEU A 322 -26.03 3.40 16.33
CA LEU A 322 -26.24 2.96 14.95
C LEU A 322 -27.65 2.40 14.74
N LEU A 323 -28.20 1.66 15.73
CA LEU A 323 -29.58 1.19 15.71
C LEU A 323 -30.58 2.36 15.76
N ARG A 324 -30.41 3.29 16.71
CA ARG A 324 -31.30 4.45 16.88
C ARG A 324 -31.35 5.33 15.63
N LEU A 325 -30.21 5.51 14.95
CA LEU A 325 -30.12 6.32 13.73
C LEU A 325 -30.44 5.53 12.45
N GLY A 326 -30.92 4.28 12.57
CA GLY A 326 -31.33 3.46 11.44
C GLY A 326 -30.19 2.98 10.53
N VAL A 327 -28.93 3.11 10.97
CA VAL A 327 -27.77 2.57 10.25
C VAL A 327 -27.78 1.05 10.27
N LEU A 328 -28.26 0.46 11.37
CA LEU A 328 -28.48 -0.98 11.52
C LEU A 328 -29.98 -1.24 11.64
N ARG A 329 -30.51 -2.20 10.88
CA ARG A 329 -31.95 -2.55 10.89
C ARG A 329 -32.38 -3.25 12.17
N GLN A 330 -31.60 -4.24 12.60
CA GLN A 330 -31.91 -5.10 13.74
C GLN A 330 -30.67 -5.33 14.61
N ASP A 331 -30.90 -5.56 15.90
CA ASP A 331 -29.86 -5.89 16.87
C ASP A 331 -29.61 -7.41 16.87
N TRP A 332 -28.60 -7.84 16.10
CA TRP A 332 -28.14 -9.23 16.09
C TRP A 332 -27.00 -9.45 17.10
N PRO A 333 -27.03 -10.57 17.85
CA PRO A 333 -25.93 -10.91 18.77
C PRO A 333 -24.66 -11.32 18.02
N GLU A 334 -24.77 -11.95 16.85
CA GLU A 334 -23.60 -12.30 16.02
C GLU A 334 -23.12 -11.09 15.21
N ILE A 335 -21.85 -10.73 15.37
CA ILE A 335 -21.30 -9.51 14.74
C ILE A 335 -21.27 -9.57 13.22
N ASP A 336 -21.01 -10.74 12.64
CA ASP A 336 -21.02 -10.94 11.18
C ASP A 336 -22.42 -10.70 10.59
N ARG A 337 -23.47 -11.01 11.36
CA ARG A 337 -24.86 -10.71 10.97
C ARG A 337 -25.23 -9.27 11.25
N LEU A 338 -24.77 -8.73 12.38
CA LEU A 338 -24.98 -7.33 12.76
C LEU A 338 -24.42 -6.37 11.71
N LEU A 339 -23.19 -6.61 11.23
CA LEU A 339 -22.50 -5.79 10.23
C LEU A 339 -22.66 -6.33 8.80
N GLY A 340 -23.50 -7.36 8.62
CA GLY A 340 -23.78 -7.94 7.31
C GLY A 340 -24.51 -6.96 6.38
N SER A 341 -24.30 -7.10 5.07
CA SER A 341 -24.87 -6.22 4.05
C SER A 341 -26.41 -6.14 4.07
N ALA A 342 -27.09 -7.19 4.54
CA ALA A 342 -28.54 -7.19 4.70
C ALA A 342 -29.03 -6.31 5.87
N ASN A 343 -28.19 -6.14 6.91
CA ASN A 343 -28.56 -5.42 8.13
C ASN A 343 -28.07 -3.96 8.15
N VAL A 344 -27.00 -3.65 7.41
CA VAL A 344 -26.47 -2.27 7.27
C VAL A 344 -27.30 -1.52 6.21
N VAL A 345 -27.83 -0.36 6.56
CA VAL A 345 -28.59 0.52 5.66
C VAL A 345 -27.64 1.54 5.02
N PRO A 346 -27.33 1.43 3.71
CA PRO A 346 -26.30 2.24 3.08
C PRO A 346 -26.55 3.76 3.14
N GLU A 347 -27.79 4.20 2.96
CA GLU A 347 -28.18 5.61 2.92
C GLU A 347 -28.07 6.25 4.31
N ALA A 348 -28.49 5.52 5.35
CA ALA A 348 -28.35 5.95 6.74
C ALA A 348 -26.87 5.98 7.15
N LEU A 349 -26.07 4.98 6.75
CA LEU A 349 -24.63 4.96 6.99
C LEU A 349 -23.93 6.15 6.33
N GLN A 350 -24.29 6.48 5.08
CA GLN A 350 -23.77 7.65 4.35
C GLN A 350 -24.09 8.95 5.08
N SER A 351 -25.34 9.14 5.51
CA SER A 351 -25.75 10.32 6.27
C SER A 351 -25.02 10.42 7.60
N PHE A 352 -24.88 9.30 8.31
CA PHE A 352 -24.16 9.20 9.58
C PHE A 352 -22.71 9.65 9.44
N VAL A 353 -21.94 9.08 8.51
CA VAL A 353 -20.52 9.40 8.38
C VAL A 353 -20.28 10.81 7.86
N ARG A 354 -21.17 11.32 7.00
CA ARG A 354 -21.08 12.70 6.50
C ARG A 354 -21.31 13.70 7.64
N ALA A 355 -22.34 13.51 8.45
CA ALA A 355 -22.63 14.38 9.59
C ALA A 355 -21.49 14.34 10.63
N ALA A 356 -20.93 13.15 10.91
CA ALA A 356 -19.79 13.02 11.81
C ALA A 356 -18.54 13.75 11.29
N ALA A 357 -18.20 13.58 10.01
CA ALA A 357 -17.03 14.20 9.39
C ALA A 357 -17.17 15.73 9.26
N ASP A 358 -18.36 16.20 8.87
CA ASP A 358 -18.68 17.62 8.77
C ASP A 358 -18.56 18.32 10.13
N PHE A 359 -19.16 17.73 11.17
CA PHE A 359 -19.04 18.24 12.54
C PHE A 359 -17.59 18.26 13.01
N ALA A 360 -16.84 17.17 12.81
CA ALA A 360 -15.45 17.05 13.25
C ALA A 360 -14.51 18.05 12.59
N THR A 361 -14.84 18.51 11.38
CA THR A 361 -14.05 19.50 10.62
C THR A 361 -14.68 20.89 10.61
N HIS A 362 -15.75 21.10 11.40
CA HIS A 362 -16.50 22.35 11.50
C HIS A 362 -17.01 22.86 10.14
N GLY A 363 -17.38 21.94 9.23
CA GLY A 363 -17.82 22.26 7.88
C GLY A 363 -16.75 22.88 6.97
N LYS A 364 -15.48 22.96 7.42
CA LYS A 364 -14.41 23.63 6.68
C LYS A 364 -13.95 22.86 5.44
N LEU A 365 -14.31 21.58 5.32
CA LEU A 365 -14.10 20.80 4.10
C LEU A 365 -15.17 21.07 3.02
N GLY A 366 -16.18 21.89 3.32
CA GLY A 366 -17.27 22.17 2.41
C GLY A 366 -18.15 20.94 2.17
N LYS A 367 -18.70 20.82 0.96
CA LYS A 367 -19.61 19.72 0.62
C LYS A 367 -18.83 18.41 0.42
N LEU A 368 -18.96 17.49 1.37
CA LEU A 368 -18.30 16.19 1.35
C LEU A 368 -18.90 15.23 0.31
N GLU A 369 -18.13 14.97 -0.75
CA GLU A 369 -18.43 13.97 -1.79
C GLU A 369 -17.66 12.68 -1.53
N PHE A 370 -18.34 11.53 -1.60
CA PHE A 370 -17.68 10.25 -1.37
C PHE A 370 -16.70 9.91 -2.49
N ALA A 371 -15.51 9.45 -2.14
CA ALA A 371 -14.66 8.72 -3.06
C ALA A 371 -15.35 7.41 -3.46
N ARG A 372 -14.90 6.80 -4.56
CA ARG A 372 -15.45 5.53 -5.05
C ARG A 372 -14.57 4.35 -4.65
N ASP A 373 -15.20 3.29 -4.17
CA ASP A 373 -14.55 2.02 -3.88
C ASP A 373 -14.15 1.29 -5.18
N ALA A 374 -13.54 0.11 -5.04
CA ALA A 374 -13.11 -0.74 -6.15
C ALA A 374 -14.25 -1.19 -7.11
N HIS A 375 -15.50 -1.03 -6.69
CA HIS A 375 -16.74 -1.40 -7.37
C HIS A 375 -17.57 -0.17 -7.80
N GLY A 376 -17.04 1.04 -7.64
CA GLY A 376 -17.71 2.29 -8.04
C GLY A 376 -18.76 2.81 -7.06
N ARG A 377 -18.91 2.20 -5.87
CA ARG A 377 -19.85 2.63 -4.82
C ARG A 377 -19.19 3.65 -3.89
N PRO A 378 -19.95 4.41 -3.08
CA PRO A 378 -19.37 5.25 -2.02
C PRO A 378 -18.40 4.46 -1.14
N ASP A 379 -17.17 4.97 -0.96
CA ASP A 379 -16.10 4.30 -0.23
C ASP A 379 -16.28 4.44 1.28
N ILE A 380 -17.20 3.63 1.81
CA ILE A 380 -17.56 3.55 3.22
C ILE A 380 -17.63 2.08 3.61
N SER A 381 -17.14 1.74 4.80
CA SER A 381 -17.20 0.37 5.31
C SER A 381 -17.30 0.35 6.82
N ALA A 382 -18.10 -0.58 7.34
CA ALA A 382 -18.18 -0.91 8.77
C ALA A 382 -17.40 -2.21 9.05
N PHE A 383 -16.67 -2.23 10.15
CA PHE A 383 -15.77 -3.31 10.55
C PHE A 383 -15.99 -3.68 12.01
N ASP A 384 -15.78 -4.96 12.31
CA ASP A 384 -15.67 -5.43 13.69
C ASP A 384 -14.31 -5.01 14.28
N PHE A 385 -14.32 -4.15 15.29
CA PHE A 385 -13.15 -3.77 16.10
C PHE A 385 -13.12 -4.47 17.47
N THR A 386 -14.08 -5.36 17.74
CA THR A 386 -14.23 -6.12 18.99
C THR A 386 -13.17 -7.21 19.12
N SER A 387 -12.86 -7.86 17.99
CA SER A 387 -12.10 -9.10 17.94
C SER A 387 -10.65 -8.80 17.53
N MET A 388 -9.71 -9.12 18.41
CA MET A 388 -8.28 -9.06 18.12
C MET A 388 -7.74 -10.47 17.95
N MET A 389 -7.22 -10.76 16.77
CA MET A 389 -6.64 -12.06 16.42
C MET A 389 -5.12 -12.01 16.57
N ARG A 390 -4.54 -13.03 17.19
CA ARG A 390 -3.08 -13.21 17.29
C ARG A 390 -2.70 -14.67 17.11
N ALA A 391 -1.75 -14.95 16.23
CA ALA A 391 -1.17 -16.28 16.13
C ALA A 391 -0.42 -16.65 17.43
N GLU A 392 -0.50 -17.91 17.86
CA GLU A 392 0.28 -18.40 19.01
C GLU A 392 1.79 -18.41 18.74
N SER A 393 2.16 -18.68 17.50
CA SER A 393 3.53 -18.72 17.03
C SER A 393 3.68 -17.91 15.74
N ALA A 394 4.77 -17.15 15.60
CA ALA A 394 5.08 -16.43 14.37
C ALA A 394 5.72 -17.32 13.29
N ALA A 395 6.28 -18.47 13.67
CA ALA A 395 6.91 -19.40 12.74
C ALA A 395 6.72 -20.86 13.15
N ARG A 396 6.85 -21.77 12.19
CA ARG A 396 6.84 -23.22 12.36
C ARG A 396 7.78 -23.88 11.35
N VAL A 397 8.19 -25.11 11.62
CA VAL A 397 8.91 -25.96 10.65
C VAL A 397 8.08 -27.20 10.39
N GLN A 398 7.96 -27.59 9.12
CA GLN A 398 7.41 -28.87 8.69
C GLN A 398 8.52 -29.68 8.00
N GLU A 399 8.56 -30.99 8.21
CA GLU A 399 9.52 -31.87 7.55
C GLU A 399 8.80 -33.12 7.03
N LYS A 400 9.08 -33.49 5.77
CA LYS A 400 8.64 -34.76 5.20
C LYS A 400 9.67 -35.26 4.20
N HIS A 401 9.96 -36.55 4.21
CA HIS A 401 10.97 -37.20 3.35
C HIS A 401 12.35 -36.49 3.35
N GLY A 402 12.74 -35.91 4.49
CA GLY A 402 13.99 -35.17 4.66
C GLY A 402 14.01 -33.74 4.12
N ALA A 403 12.92 -33.27 3.50
CA ALA A 403 12.79 -31.88 3.07
C ALA A 403 12.10 -31.05 4.15
N ARG A 404 12.81 -30.03 4.66
CA ARG A 404 12.31 -29.07 5.64
C ARG A 404 11.69 -27.86 4.95
N LEU A 405 10.64 -27.34 5.55
CA LEU A 405 9.99 -26.09 5.16
C LEU A 405 9.86 -25.21 6.39
N LEU A 406 10.44 -24.00 6.33
CA LEU A 406 10.19 -22.94 7.30
C LEU A 406 8.94 -22.16 6.90
N LEU A 407 7.96 -22.07 7.80
CA LEU A 407 6.77 -21.23 7.63
C LEU A 407 6.87 -20.04 8.57
N GLY A 408 6.68 -18.82 8.07
CA GLY A 408 6.60 -17.60 8.86
C GLY A 408 5.31 -16.82 8.58
N LEU A 409 4.73 -16.20 9.60
CA LEU A 409 3.62 -15.27 9.48
C LEU A 409 4.12 -13.83 9.60
N VAL A 410 3.64 -12.96 8.71
CA VAL A 410 4.01 -11.54 8.68
C VAL A 410 2.76 -10.72 8.39
N GLY A 411 2.40 -9.75 9.24
CA GLY A 411 1.23 -8.90 8.97
C GLY A 411 0.74 -8.09 10.15
#